data_AF-B0DIP5-F1
#
_entry.id   AF-B0DIP5-F1
#
_cell.length_a   1.000
_cell.length_b   1.000
_cell.length_c   1.000
_cell.angle_alpha   90.00
_cell.angle_beta   90.00
_cell.angle_gamma   90.00
#
_symmetry.space_group_name_H-M   'P 1'
#
loop_
_entity.id
_entity.type
_entity.pdbx_description
1 polymer ?
#
loop_
_entity_poly.entity_id
_entity_poly.type
_entity_poly.pdbx_seq_one_letter_code
_entity_poly.pdbx_strand_id
1 'polypeptide(L)'
;MFSTLQEYHQAIISAAWMIILSLIPQDLVRAGAVLLGVLICLHAMRPRTLMKTLRLRLSSLEEKLQDAVDSGIMSQSDTIFTNQFTRDIGRIRYMIYELYERTLMTSGGIFQEMKAVWEGLSLEINECIRDVDALERHLEINRAKILKNQYHLWK
;
A
#
# COMPACT_ATOMS: atom_id res chain seq x y z
N MET A 1 -14.74 26.41 51.08
CA MET A 1 -14.81 27.63 50.24
C MET A 1 -14.02 27.52 48.93
N PHE A 2 -13.03 26.62 48.82
CA PHE A 2 -12.32 26.34 47.55
C PHE A 2 -13.12 25.45 46.58
N SER A 3 -13.98 24.55 47.09
CA SER A 3 -14.79 23.63 46.26
C SER A 3 -15.82 24.36 45.39
N THR A 4 -16.50 25.36 45.94
CA THR A 4 -17.53 26.12 45.22
C THR A 4 -16.92 26.95 44.09
N LEU A 5 -15.73 27.52 44.27
CA LEU A 5 -15.05 28.29 43.21
C LEU A 5 -14.66 27.41 42.01
N GLN A 6 -14.26 26.17 42.28
CA GLN A 6 -13.91 25.18 41.26
C GLN A 6 -15.14 24.70 40.47
N GLU A 7 -16.28 24.50 41.15
CA GLU A 7 -17.56 24.16 40.50
C GLU A 7 -18.06 25.29 39.58
N TYR A 8 -17.97 26.55 40.02
CA TYR A 8 -18.31 27.69 39.17
C TYR A 8 -17.39 27.79 37.94
N HIS A 9 -16.09 27.56 38.11
CA HIS A 9 -15.15 27.57 36.99
C HIS A 9 -15.48 26.47 35.97
N GLN A 10 -15.79 25.26 36.45
CA GLN A 10 -16.16 24.14 35.61
C GLN A 10 -17.48 24.39 34.85
N ALA A 11 -18.46 25.02 35.50
CA ALA A 11 -19.73 25.39 34.88
C ALA A 11 -19.56 26.45 33.79
N ILE A 12 -18.71 27.47 34.02
CA ILE A 12 -18.40 28.51 33.03
C ILE A 12 -17.68 27.90 31.83
N ILE A 13 -16.71 27.02 32.06
CA ILE A 13 -16.00 26.30 31.00
C ILE A 13 -16.96 25.43 30.19
N SER A 14 -17.85 24.69 30.85
CA SER A 14 -18.85 23.84 30.19
C SER A 14 -19.83 24.66 29.35
N ALA A 15 -20.34 25.79 29.86
CA ALA A 15 -21.23 26.67 29.12
C ALA A 15 -20.53 27.31 27.92
N ALA A 16 -19.28 27.74 28.07
CA ALA A 16 -18.47 28.26 26.97
C ALA A 16 -18.26 27.21 25.87
N TRP A 17 -17.96 25.96 26.23
CA TRP A 17 -17.85 24.86 25.25
C TRP A 17 -19.16 24.59 24.51
N MET A 18 -20.31 24.60 25.20
CA MET A 18 -21.61 24.42 24.54
C MET A 18 -21.91 25.53 23.54
N ILE A 19 -21.59 26.78 23.87
CA ILE A 19 -21.78 27.93 22.97
C ILE A 19 -20.88 27.77 21.74
N ILE A 20 -19.59 27.47 21.94
CA ILE A 20 -18.64 27.24 20.85
C ILE A 20 -19.12 26.12 19.93
N LEU A 21 -19.55 24.98 20.48
CA LEU A 21 -20.06 23.85 19.69
C LEU A 21 -21.38 24.16 18.97
N SER A 22 -22.24 25.01 19.55
CA SER A 22 -23.50 25.44 18.93
C SER A 22 -23.34 26.46 17.80
N LEU A 23 -22.21 27.18 17.79
CA LEU A 23 -21.85 28.17 16.76
C LEU A 23 -21.19 27.54 15.54
N ILE A 24 -20.66 26.32 15.65
CA ILE A 24 -20.06 25.60 14.52
C ILE A 24 -21.22 25.12 13.63
N PRO A 25 -21.36 25.64 12.39
CA PRO A 25 -22.38 25.16 11.49
C PRO A 25 -22.15 23.67 11.22
N GLN A 26 -23.21 22.87 11.20
CA GLN A 26 -23.10 21.44 10.84
C GLN A 26 -22.41 21.25 9.49
N ASP A 27 -22.57 22.21 8.58
CA ASP A 27 -21.88 22.26 7.29
C ASP A 27 -20.36 22.42 7.42
N LEU A 28 -19.86 23.12 8.45
CA LEU A 28 -18.42 23.26 8.69
C LEU A 28 -17.80 21.96 9.22
N VAL A 29 -18.50 21.25 10.11
CA VAL A 29 -18.07 19.91 10.57
C VAL A 29 -18.06 18.93 9.41
N ARG A 30 -19.12 18.95 8.58
CA ARG A 30 -19.23 18.08 7.40
C ARG A 30 -18.14 18.39 6.37
N ALA A 31 -17.92 19.67 6.05
CA ALA A 31 -16.85 20.09 5.15
C ALA A 31 -15.47 19.70 5.71
N GLY A 32 -15.26 19.87 7.01
CA GLY A 32 -14.04 19.45 7.71
C GLY A 32 -13.80 17.94 7.60
N ALA A 33 -14.81 17.12 7.83
CA ALA A 33 -14.71 15.66 7.71
C ALA A 33 -14.42 15.22 6.26
N VAL A 34 -15.05 15.84 5.27
CA VAL A 34 -14.77 15.59 3.85
C VAL A 34 -13.33 15.97 3.50
N LEU A 35 -12.87 17.15 3.92
CA LEU A 35 -11.48 17.60 3.73
C LEU A 35 -10.47 16.64 4.38
N LEU A 36 -10.75 16.19 5.60
CA LEU A 36 -9.92 15.22 6.31
C LEU A 36 -9.84 13.89 5.53
N GLY A 37 -10.98 13.40 5.04
CA GLY A 37 -11.06 12.20 4.21
C GLY A 37 -10.23 12.34 2.92
N VAL A 38 -10.34 13.48 2.23
CA VAL A 38 -9.54 13.77 1.02
C VAL A 38 -8.05 13.80 1.34
N LEU A 39 -7.65 14.45 2.44
CA LEU A 39 -6.25 14.49 2.88
C LEU A 39 -5.70 13.10 3.19
N ILE A 40 -6.48 12.26 3.88
CA ILE A 40 -6.11 10.86 4.17
C ILE A 40 -5.94 10.06 2.88
N CYS A 41 -6.89 10.18 1.93
CA CYS A 41 -6.81 9.51 0.63
C CYS A 41 -5.57 9.94 -0.16
N LEU A 42 -5.28 11.24 -0.22
CA LEU A 42 -4.07 11.76 -0.88
C LEU A 42 -2.79 11.27 -0.20
N HIS A 43 -2.79 11.14 1.12
CA HIS A 43 -1.63 10.64 1.86
C HIS A 43 -1.41 9.14 1.64
N ALA A 44 -2.48 8.34 1.60
CA ALA A 44 -2.41 6.91 1.29
C ALA A 44 -1.98 6.66 -0.16
N MET A 45 -2.46 7.50 -1.09
CA MET A 45 -2.11 7.44 -2.51
C MET A 45 -0.74 8.06 -2.80
N ARG A 46 -0.02 8.60 -1.82
CA ARG A 46 1.26 9.27 -2.05
C ARG A 46 2.22 8.32 -2.80
N PRO A 47 2.70 8.69 -4.01
CA PRO A 47 3.53 7.81 -4.84
C PRO A 47 4.74 7.27 -4.10
N ARG A 48 5.36 8.07 -3.23
CA ARG A 48 6.49 7.67 -2.40
C ARG A 48 6.16 6.53 -1.41
N THR A 49 4.98 6.56 -0.80
CA THR A 49 4.52 5.52 0.13
C THR A 49 4.20 4.24 -0.63
N LEU A 50 3.51 4.36 -1.77
CA LEU A 50 3.19 3.23 -2.64
C LEU A 50 4.46 2.59 -3.21
N MET A 51 5.44 3.39 -3.64
CA MET A 51 6.72 2.89 -4.17
C MET A 51 7.53 2.12 -3.12
N LYS A 52 7.53 2.56 -1.85
CA LYS A 52 8.13 1.78 -0.76
C LYS A 52 7.44 0.43 -0.58
N THR A 53 6.11 0.42 -0.64
CA THR A 53 5.31 -0.80 -0.53
C THR A 53 5.60 -1.75 -1.69
N LEU A 54 5.64 -1.24 -2.93
CA LEU A 54 6.00 -2.00 -4.12
C LEU A 54 7.37 -2.66 -4.02
N ARG A 55 8.38 -1.91 -3.53
CA ARG A 55 9.72 -2.46 -3.29
C ARG A 55 9.74 -3.58 -2.26
N LEU A 56 9.02 -3.42 -1.16
CA LEU A 56 8.92 -4.47 -0.13
C LEU A 56 8.24 -5.72 -0.69
N ARG A 57 7.16 -5.56 -1.46
CA ARG A 57 6.45 -6.65 -2.13
C ARG A 57 7.34 -7.40 -3.12
N LEU A 58 8.08 -6.67 -3.94
CA LEU A 58 9.04 -7.27 -4.86
C LEU A 58 10.12 -8.06 -4.10
N SER A 59 10.69 -7.49 -3.05
CA SER A 59 11.70 -8.18 -2.23
C SER A 59 11.16 -9.47 -1.62
N SER A 60 9.93 -9.46 -1.10
CA SER A 60 9.26 -10.64 -0.57
C SER A 60 9.05 -11.72 -1.64
N LEU A 61 8.64 -11.31 -2.85
CA LEU A 61 8.48 -12.23 -3.97
C LEU A 61 9.83 -12.86 -4.37
N GLU A 62 10.90 -12.07 -4.43
CA GLU A 62 12.24 -12.55 -4.77
C GLU A 62 12.77 -13.54 -3.74
N GLU A 63 12.53 -13.31 -2.45
CA GLU A 63 12.86 -14.25 -1.37
C GLU A 63 12.11 -15.57 -1.52
N LYS A 64 10.79 -15.52 -1.77
CA LYS A 64 9.98 -16.73 -2.00
C LYS A 64 10.42 -17.49 -3.26
N LEU A 65 10.81 -16.77 -4.31
CA LEU A 65 11.35 -17.38 -5.51
C LEU A 65 12.66 -18.09 -5.21
N GLN A 66 13.55 -17.45 -4.46
CA GLN A 66 14.82 -18.05 -4.06
C GLN A 66 14.58 -19.34 -3.24
N ASP A 67 13.67 -19.32 -2.27
CA ASP A 67 13.25 -20.53 -1.53
C ASP A 67 12.71 -21.62 -2.46
N ALA A 68 11.90 -21.26 -3.46
CA ALA A 68 11.39 -22.21 -4.45
C ALA A 68 12.49 -22.78 -5.37
N VAL A 69 13.53 -22.01 -5.67
CA VAL A 69 14.70 -22.47 -6.42
C VAL A 69 15.54 -23.42 -5.55
N ASP A 70 15.86 -23.02 -4.33
CA ASP A 70 16.73 -23.76 -3.41
C ASP A 70 16.12 -25.09 -2.98
N SER A 71 14.79 -25.12 -2.80
CA SER A 71 14.03 -26.34 -2.50
C SER A 71 13.81 -27.24 -3.73
N GLY A 72 14.30 -26.86 -4.91
CA GLY A 72 14.14 -27.62 -6.15
C GLY A 72 12.72 -27.65 -6.70
N ILE A 73 11.82 -26.79 -6.20
CA ILE A 73 10.47 -26.66 -6.74
C ILE A 73 10.54 -26.11 -8.17
N MET A 74 11.36 -25.08 -8.42
CA MET A 74 11.48 -24.49 -9.76
C MET A 74 12.05 -25.47 -10.79
N SER A 75 12.93 -26.40 -10.41
CA SER A 75 13.46 -27.41 -11.32
C SER A 75 12.45 -28.52 -11.66
N GLN A 76 11.49 -28.76 -10.76
CA GLN A 76 10.36 -29.69 -10.99
C GLN A 76 9.16 -29.03 -11.66
N SER A 77 9.24 -27.72 -11.91
CA SER A 77 8.20 -26.97 -12.59
C SER A 77 8.28 -27.17 -14.11
N ASP A 78 7.15 -26.97 -14.78
CA ASP A 78 7.09 -26.98 -16.24
C ASP A 78 8.02 -25.88 -16.81
N THR A 79 8.77 -26.18 -17.87
CA THR A 79 9.59 -25.21 -18.58
C THR A 79 8.78 -24.04 -19.12
N ILE A 80 7.52 -24.25 -19.51
CA ILE A 80 6.61 -23.17 -19.92
C ILE A 80 6.36 -22.23 -18.75
N PHE A 81 6.08 -22.78 -17.56
CA PHE A 81 5.86 -21.98 -16.36
C PHE A 81 7.11 -21.18 -15.98
N THR A 82 8.26 -21.84 -15.91
CA THR A 82 9.53 -21.20 -15.53
C THR A 82 9.92 -20.08 -16.49
N ASN A 83 9.76 -20.30 -17.81
CA ASN A 83 10.06 -19.28 -18.82
C ASN A 83 9.11 -18.08 -18.72
N GLN A 84 7.80 -18.33 -18.60
CA GLN A 84 6.81 -17.27 -18.47
C GLN A 84 7.03 -16.47 -17.19
N PHE A 85 7.23 -17.14 -16.06
CA PHE A 85 7.48 -16.52 -14.76
C PHE A 85 8.73 -15.63 -14.77
N THR A 86 9.83 -16.12 -15.37
CA THR A 86 11.08 -15.35 -15.51
C THR A 86 10.87 -14.10 -16.37
N ARG A 87 10.09 -14.21 -17.46
CA ARG A 87 9.76 -13.09 -18.32
C ARG A 87 8.93 -12.03 -17.59
N ASP A 88 7.94 -12.47 -16.81
CA ASP A 88 7.05 -11.58 -16.06
C ASP A 88 7.79 -10.86 -14.93
N ILE A 89 8.69 -11.55 -14.21
CA ILE A 89 9.62 -10.90 -13.27
C ILE A 89 10.48 -9.85 -13.95
N GLY A 90 11.08 -10.18 -15.10
CA GLY A 90 11.93 -9.24 -15.83
C GLY A 90 11.18 -7.97 -16.21
N ARG A 91 9.95 -8.13 -16.70
CA ARG A 91 9.06 -7.00 -17.03
C ARG A 91 8.71 -6.17 -15.80
N ILE A 92 8.32 -6.81 -14.69
CA ILE A 92 7.94 -6.12 -13.45
C ILE A 92 9.13 -5.34 -12.90
N ARG A 93 10.34 -5.92 -12.86
CA ARG A 93 11.55 -5.23 -12.41
C ARG A 93 11.84 -3.98 -13.24
N TYR A 94 11.69 -4.07 -14.56
CA TYR A 94 11.85 -2.93 -15.45
C TYR A 94 10.82 -1.83 -15.14
N MET A 95 9.54 -2.18 -15.02
CA MET A 95 8.48 -1.22 -14.68
C MET A 95 8.72 -0.55 -13.31
N ILE A 96 9.15 -1.32 -12.30
CA ILE A 96 9.45 -0.78 -10.97
C ILE A 96 10.60 0.23 -11.04
N TYR A 97 11.62 -0.04 -11.85
CA TYR A 97 12.73 0.88 -12.07
C TYR A 97 12.25 2.20 -12.69
N GLU A 98 11.45 2.14 -13.76
CA GLU A 98 10.86 3.31 -14.43
C GLU A 98 9.97 4.14 -13.47
N LEU A 99 9.08 3.46 -12.74
CA LEU A 99 8.23 4.11 -11.75
C LEU A 99 9.04 4.74 -10.62
N TYR A 100 10.18 4.14 -10.24
CA TYR A 100 11.06 4.69 -9.21
C TYR A 100 11.72 5.99 -9.67
N GLU A 101 12.24 6.04 -10.90
CA GLU A 101 12.79 7.28 -11.46
C GLU A 101 11.73 8.39 -11.51
N ARG A 102 10.53 8.09 -12.00
CA ARG A 102 9.41 9.06 -12.03
C ARG A 102 8.99 9.53 -10.63
N THR A 103 9.01 8.62 -9.65
CA THR A 103 8.74 8.96 -8.24
C THR A 103 9.83 9.85 -7.65
N LEU A 104 11.10 9.63 -8.00
CA LEU A 104 12.19 10.49 -7.56
C LEU A 104 12.08 11.90 -8.16
N MET A 105 11.79 12.01 -9.46
CA MET A 105 11.63 13.31 -10.13
C MET A 105 10.47 14.15 -9.58
N THR A 106 9.46 13.50 -8.99
CA THR A 106 8.28 14.17 -8.40
C THR A 106 8.40 14.42 -6.90
N SER A 107 9.51 13.99 -6.26
CA SER A 107 9.69 14.01 -4.80
C SER A 107 10.17 15.35 -4.20
N GLY A 108 10.18 16.43 -4.99
CA GLY A 108 10.70 17.75 -4.58
C GLY A 108 9.77 18.60 -3.71
N GLY A 109 8.52 18.19 -3.46
CA GLY A 109 7.62 18.86 -2.52
C GLY A 109 6.18 18.33 -2.53
N ILE A 110 5.38 18.71 -1.52
CA ILE A 110 3.99 18.23 -1.33
C ILE A 110 3.12 18.52 -2.57
N PHE A 111 3.31 19.67 -3.21
CA PHE A 111 2.55 20.07 -4.40
C PHE A 111 2.90 19.22 -5.63
N GLN A 112 4.17 18.82 -5.78
CA GLN A 112 4.59 17.93 -6.87
C GLN A 112 4.08 16.50 -6.66
N GLU A 113 4.03 16.03 -5.41
CA GLU A 113 3.45 14.73 -5.09
C GLU A 113 1.92 14.72 -5.30
N MET A 114 1.20 15.78 -4.90
CA MET A 114 -0.23 15.91 -5.21
C MET A 114 -0.49 15.92 -6.72
N LYS A 115 0.35 16.64 -7.48
CA LYS A 115 0.29 16.64 -8.94
C LYS A 115 0.53 15.23 -9.50
N ALA A 116 1.51 14.50 -8.99
CA ALA A 116 1.79 13.12 -9.41
C ALA A 116 0.64 12.14 -9.07
N VAL A 117 -0.10 12.37 -7.98
CA VAL A 117 -1.34 11.62 -7.69
C VAL A 117 -2.40 11.90 -8.77
N TRP A 118 -2.59 13.16 -9.16
CA TRP A 118 -3.49 13.56 -10.25
C TRP A 118 -3.06 13.11 -11.64
N GLU A 119 -1.77 13.02 -11.89
CA GLU A 119 -1.22 12.50 -13.16
C GLU A 119 -1.27 10.97 -13.24
N GLY A 120 -1.80 10.29 -12.23
CA GLY A 120 -2.03 8.84 -12.27
C GLY A 120 -0.83 7.98 -11.89
N LEU A 121 0.31 8.57 -11.49
CA LEU A 121 1.49 7.81 -11.05
C LEU A 121 1.16 6.84 -9.90
N SER A 122 0.24 7.25 -9.01
CA SER A 122 -0.23 6.41 -7.90
C SER A 122 -1.02 5.19 -8.38
N LEU A 123 -1.79 5.34 -9.46
CA LEU A 123 -2.51 4.24 -10.08
C LEU A 123 -1.53 3.25 -10.70
N GLU A 124 -0.55 3.74 -11.46
CA GLU A 124 0.46 2.89 -12.10
C GLU A 124 1.29 2.09 -11.07
N ILE A 125 1.67 2.72 -9.95
CA ILE A 125 2.37 2.01 -8.86
C ILE A 125 1.45 0.94 -8.25
N ASN A 126 0.17 1.23 -8.03
CA ASN A 126 -0.78 0.25 -7.51
C ASN A 126 -1.05 -0.90 -8.47
N GLU A 127 -1.12 -0.65 -9.77
CA GLU A 127 -1.20 -1.71 -10.79
C GLU A 127 0.03 -2.61 -10.73
N CYS A 128 1.22 -2.03 -10.63
CA CYS A 128 2.44 -2.80 -10.49
C CYS A 128 2.49 -3.62 -9.19
N ILE A 129 1.96 -3.09 -8.07
CA ILE A 129 1.80 -3.86 -6.81
C ILE A 129 0.90 -5.09 -7.06
N ARG A 130 -0.22 -4.90 -7.77
CA ARG A 130 -1.14 -6.01 -8.07
C ARG A 130 -0.49 -7.06 -8.97
N ASP A 131 0.35 -6.65 -9.91
CA ASP A 131 1.09 -7.58 -10.77
C ASP A 131 2.09 -8.41 -9.96
N VAL A 132 2.79 -7.79 -9.00
CA VAL A 132 3.69 -8.50 -8.06
C VAL A 132 2.90 -9.50 -7.21
N ASP A 133 1.77 -9.10 -6.64
CA ASP A 133 0.92 -9.98 -5.82
C ASP A 133 0.35 -11.15 -6.64
N ALA A 134 -0.02 -10.92 -7.91
CA ALA A 134 -0.49 -11.96 -8.82
C ALA A 134 0.61 -12.99 -9.11
N LEU A 135 1.83 -12.51 -9.33
CA LEU A 135 2.98 -13.35 -9.59
C LEU A 135 3.38 -14.18 -8.35
N GLU A 136 3.31 -13.58 -7.16
CA GLU A 136 3.48 -14.29 -5.88
C GLU A 136 2.47 -15.44 -5.74
N ARG A 137 1.20 -15.19 -6.02
CA ARG A 137 0.16 -16.24 -6.00
C ARG A 137 0.44 -17.34 -7.02
N HIS A 138 0.90 -17.00 -8.22
CA HIS A 138 1.26 -18.00 -9.23
C HIS A 138 2.39 -18.92 -8.75
N LEU A 139 3.41 -18.35 -8.10
CA LEU A 139 4.50 -19.12 -7.51
C LEU A 139 3.99 -20.08 -6.42
N GLU A 140 3.13 -19.59 -5.52
CA GLU A 140 2.56 -20.41 -4.43
C GLU A 140 1.68 -21.55 -4.94
N ILE A 141 0.84 -21.29 -5.96
CA ILE A 141 0.02 -22.32 -6.60
C ILE A 141 0.91 -23.40 -7.22
N ASN A 142 1.98 -23.00 -7.91
CA ASN A 142 2.90 -23.94 -8.53
C ASN A 142 3.64 -24.77 -7.47
N ARG A 143 4.11 -24.15 -6.39
CA ARG A 143 4.68 -24.85 -5.22
C ARG A 143 3.72 -25.89 -4.66
N ALA A 144 2.46 -25.51 -4.40
CA ALA A 144 1.45 -26.42 -3.88
C ALA A 144 1.18 -27.60 -4.83
N LYS A 145 1.13 -27.35 -6.15
CA LYS A 145 0.97 -28.40 -7.16
C LYS A 145 2.11 -29.41 -7.13
N ILE A 146 3.35 -28.95 -7.03
CA ILE A 146 4.54 -29.81 -7.01
C ILE A 146 4.58 -30.63 -5.73
N LEU A 147 4.38 -30.01 -4.57
CA LEU A 147 4.34 -30.72 -3.28
C LEU A 147 3.24 -31.78 -3.26
N LYS A 148 2.06 -31.50 -3.83
CA LYS A 148 0.99 -32.49 -3.99
C LYS A 148 1.43 -33.68 -4.85
N ASN A 149 2.09 -33.42 -5.98
CA ASN A 149 2.59 -34.48 -6.86
C ASN A 149 3.64 -35.35 -6.17
N GLN A 150 4.57 -34.74 -5.42
CA GLN A 150 5.55 -35.48 -4.62
C GLN A 150 4.88 -36.38 -3.58
N TYR A 151 3.87 -35.88 -2.87
CA TYR A 151 3.12 -36.68 -1.91
C TYR A 151 2.44 -37.89 -2.57
N HIS A 152 1.86 -37.73 -3.76
CA HIS A 152 1.27 -38.84 -4.50
C HIS A 152 2.30 -39.87 -4.96
N LEU A 153 3.55 -39.48 -5.22
CA LEU A 153 4.63 -40.40 -5.59
C LEU A 153 5.15 -41.22 -4.41
N TRP A 154 4.91 -40.77 -3.17
CA TRP A 154 5.33 -41.46 -1.94
C TRP A 154 4.30 -42.48 -1.44
N LYS A 155 3.09 -42.48 -2.00
CA LYS A 155 1.99 -43.38 -1.63
C LYS A 155 1.88 -44.54 -2.62
#